data_AF-A0A1Y1ITE4-F1
#
_entry.id   AF-A0A1Y1ITE4-F1
#
_cell.length_a   1.000
_cell.length_b   1.000
_cell.length_c   1.000
_cell.angle_alpha   90.00
_cell.angle_beta   90.00
_cell.angle_gamma   90.00
#
_symmetry.space_group_name_H-M   'P 1'
#
loop_
_entity.id
_entity.type
_entity.pdbx_description
1 polymer ?
#
loop_
_entity_poly.entity_id
_entity_poly.type
_entity_poly.pdbx_seq_one_letter_code
_entity_poly.pdbx_strand_id
1 'polypeptide(L)'
;MASTEALIRMGIKIKQLHCCESDQTARAVAMARLKTLSGIFPNLSAESAFENCFGLLPQDVKLINQSHIIALGPLDLVVCGFPCQGFSRASGTAKGLRDPRTAVFVDVVRLVHRIIRHQGNCAWLFENVDASSHPDLQVRQEFNEVVKGVLGQGCAFDAVAVGSYAHRYRGIWTNLIPTTLLHEMVAKRFEARSPTQTVQDVLGPGRLALRAQHSRAPGPHAVKVVGEPLCAFATFVTYRGSHAYVAGKEDSPAAAKVAQGRPPPDPDWSVVELGAVLVQRDDQGREFVIAYASRSNNRTERNYSNYQAGR
;
A
#
# COMPACT_ATOMS: atom_id res chain seq x y z
N MET A 1 5.87 -6.71 2.88
CA MET A 1 7.06 -5.92 2.50
C MET A 1 7.11 -4.53 3.11
N ALA A 2 6.12 -3.65 2.87
CA ALA A 2 6.12 -2.29 3.41
C ALA A 2 6.37 -2.23 4.93
N SER A 3 5.66 -3.04 5.70
CA SER A 3 5.79 -3.07 7.14
C SER A 3 7.15 -3.59 7.59
N THR A 4 7.72 -4.60 6.90
CA THR A 4 9.08 -5.09 7.18
C THR A 4 10.12 -3.98 7.04
N GLU A 5 10.05 -3.22 5.94
CA GLU A 5 10.95 -2.09 5.73
C GLU A 5 10.74 -0.99 6.78
N ALA A 6 9.48 -0.68 7.12
CA ALA A 6 9.18 0.30 8.16
C ALA A 6 9.79 -0.08 9.52
N LEU A 7 9.64 -1.35 9.94
CA LEU A 7 10.22 -1.86 11.18
C LEU A 7 11.75 -1.75 11.18
N ILE A 8 12.41 -2.18 10.10
CA ILE A 8 13.87 -2.08 9.97
C ILE A 8 14.33 -0.62 10.06
N ARG A 9 13.64 0.30 9.38
CA ARG A 9 13.97 1.74 9.43
C ARG A 9 13.76 2.36 10.80
N MET A 10 12.84 1.82 11.59
CA MET A 10 12.64 2.19 12.99
C MET A 10 13.68 1.58 13.95
N GLY A 11 14.67 0.84 13.43
CA GLY A 11 15.69 0.19 14.25
C GLY A 11 15.25 -1.16 14.84
N ILE A 12 14.12 -1.71 14.40
CA ILE A 12 13.62 -2.98 14.90
C ILE A 12 14.29 -4.12 14.13
N LYS A 13 14.97 -5.00 14.87
CA LYS A 13 15.65 -6.17 14.31
C LYS A 13 14.65 -7.26 13.93
N ILE A 14 14.68 -7.69 12.68
CA ILE A 14 13.94 -8.83 12.15
C ILE A 14 14.80 -10.09 12.31
N LYS A 15 14.41 -10.97 13.24
CA LYS A 15 15.10 -12.25 13.47
C LYS A 15 14.64 -13.34 12.50
N GLN A 16 13.37 -13.31 12.14
CA GLN A 16 12.72 -14.30 11.29
C GLN A 16 11.55 -13.64 10.56
N LEU A 17 11.40 -13.94 9.28
CA LEU A 17 10.31 -13.45 8.44
C LEU A 17 9.67 -14.63 7.72
N HIS A 18 8.35 -14.72 7.82
CA HIS A 18 7.54 -15.67 7.06
C HIS A 18 6.54 -14.90 6.20
N CYS A 19 6.32 -15.37 4.97
CA CYS A 19 5.46 -14.71 4.00
C CYS A 19 4.59 -15.73 3.28
N CYS A 20 3.35 -15.33 3.00
CA CYS A 20 2.39 -16.07 2.19
C CYS A 20 1.92 -15.14 1.06
N GLU A 21 2.34 -15.40 -0.17
CA GLU A 21 2.01 -14.58 -1.34
C GLU A 21 1.88 -15.49 -2.57
N SER A 22 0.68 -15.51 -3.17
CA SER A 22 0.37 -16.36 -4.31
C SER A 22 1.04 -15.90 -5.62
N ASP A 23 1.27 -14.60 -5.77
CA ASP A 23 1.84 -14.01 -6.98
C ASP A 23 3.37 -14.16 -7.02
N GLN A 24 3.89 -14.88 -8.03
CA GLN A 24 5.31 -15.17 -8.15
C GLN A 24 6.17 -13.92 -8.35
N THR A 25 5.65 -12.93 -9.07
CA THR A 25 6.34 -11.67 -9.30
C THR A 25 6.45 -10.87 -8.00
N ALA A 26 5.38 -10.79 -7.22
CA ALA A 26 5.38 -10.15 -5.91
C ALA A 26 6.39 -10.81 -4.95
N ARG A 27 6.51 -12.15 -4.97
CA ARG A 27 7.54 -12.87 -4.21
C ARG A 27 8.96 -12.51 -4.66
N ALA A 28 9.21 -12.48 -5.97
CA ALA A 28 10.53 -12.13 -6.50
C ALA A 28 10.96 -10.72 -6.08
N VAL A 29 10.02 -9.77 -6.10
CA VAL A 29 10.26 -8.37 -5.72
C VAL A 29 10.47 -8.23 -4.22
N ALA A 30 9.68 -8.96 -3.42
CA ALA A 30 9.91 -9.06 -1.99
C ALA A 30 11.33 -9.55 -1.68
N MET A 31 11.78 -10.63 -2.32
CA MET A 31 13.13 -11.17 -2.13
C MET A 31 14.23 -10.19 -2.55
N ALA A 32 14.09 -9.56 -3.72
CA ALA A 32 15.04 -8.55 -4.16
C ALA A 32 15.14 -7.40 -3.15
N ARG A 33 13.99 -6.92 -2.64
CA ARG A 33 13.96 -5.83 -1.67
C ARG A 33 14.55 -6.24 -0.32
N LEU A 34 14.30 -7.46 0.16
CA LEU A 34 14.89 -7.97 1.39
C LEU A 34 16.42 -8.04 1.31
N LYS A 35 16.97 -8.48 0.17
CA LYS A 35 18.42 -8.45 -0.07
C LYS A 35 18.99 -7.02 -0.03
N THR A 36 18.33 -6.07 -0.69
CA THR A 36 18.71 -4.65 -0.60
C THR A 36 18.69 -4.16 0.85
N LEU A 37 17.63 -4.45 1.61
CA LEU A 37 17.51 -4.03 3.00
C LEU A 37 18.57 -4.68 3.89
N SER A 38 18.94 -5.93 3.64
CA SER A 38 20.02 -6.61 4.34
C SER A 38 21.37 -5.94 4.09
N GLY A 39 21.65 -5.56 2.84
CA GLY A 39 22.87 -4.81 2.50
C GLY A 39 22.94 -3.42 3.15
N ILE A 40 21.81 -2.72 3.26
CA ILE A 40 21.75 -1.39 3.88
C ILE A 40 21.75 -1.48 5.42
N PHE A 41 21.07 -2.47 5.99
CA PHE A 41 20.86 -2.63 7.44
C PHE A 41 21.23 -4.03 7.95
N PRO A 42 22.51 -4.46 7.79
CA PRO A 42 22.91 -5.85 8.06
C PRO A 42 22.68 -6.29 9.52
N ASN A 43 22.77 -5.35 10.47
CA ASN A 43 22.54 -5.64 11.89
C ASN A 43 21.06 -5.82 12.26
N LEU A 44 20.15 -5.30 11.42
CA LEU A 44 18.70 -5.31 11.67
C LEU A 44 17.98 -6.38 10.86
N SER A 45 18.54 -6.82 9.72
CA SER A 45 17.96 -7.89 8.91
C SER A 45 19.06 -8.64 8.17
N ALA A 46 19.62 -9.67 8.82
CA ALA A 46 20.57 -10.58 8.15
C ALA A 46 19.83 -11.47 7.14
N GLU A 47 20.53 -11.96 6.11
CA GLU A 47 19.93 -12.84 5.09
C GLU A 47 19.29 -14.10 5.70
N SER A 48 19.88 -14.65 6.76
CA SER A 48 19.32 -15.80 7.49
C SER A 48 17.93 -15.55 8.09
N ALA A 49 17.54 -14.28 8.30
CA ALA A 49 16.20 -13.96 8.78
C ALA A 49 15.11 -14.19 7.73
N PHE A 50 15.45 -14.24 6.45
CA PHE A 50 14.47 -14.31 5.35
C PHE A 50 14.83 -15.24 4.20
N GLU A 51 15.97 -15.94 4.23
CA GLU A 51 16.41 -16.85 3.16
C GLU A 51 15.34 -17.88 2.75
N ASN A 52 14.51 -18.31 3.71
CA ASN A 52 13.43 -19.26 3.51
C ASN A 52 12.03 -18.67 3.82
N CYS A 53 11.85 -17.35 3.66
CA CYS A 53 10.62 -16.68 4.11
C CYS A 53 9.35 -17.16 3.37
N PHE A 54 9.49 -17.71 2.16
CA PHE A 54 8.41 -18.30 1.37
C PHE A 54 8.40 -19.84 1.36
N GLY A 55 9.26 -20.52 2.12
CA GLY A 55 9.33 -21.98 2.06
C GLY A 55 8.43 -22.71 3.05
N LEU A 56 8.08 -22.08 4.18
CA LEU A 56 7.36 -22.75 5.26
C LEU A 56 5.84 -22.78 5.07
N LEU A 57 5.28 -21.69 4.56
CA LEU A 57 3.84 -21.55 4.39
C LEU A 57 3.43 -21.89 2.95
N PRO A 58 2.24 -22.50 2.75
CA PRO A 58 1.65 -22.54 1.43
C PRO A 58 1.41 -21.10 0.95
N GLN A 59 1.60 -20.88 -0.34
CA GLN A 59 1.45 -19.55 -0.96
C GLN A 59 -0.02 -19.12 -1.16
N ASP A 60 -0.96 -19.95 -0.73
CA ASP A 60 -2.37 -19.60 -0.57
C ASP A 60 -2.74 -19.72 0.91
N VAL A 61 -3.20 -18.60 1.49
CA VAL A 61 -3.58 -18.50 2.90
C VAL A 61 -4.70 -19.49 3.28
N LYS A 62 -5.54 -19.87 2.32
CA LYS A 62 -6.63 -20.86 2.53
C LYS A 62 -6.12 -22.25 2.85
N LEU A 63 -4.88 -22.54 2.45
CA LEU A 63 -4.24 -23.85 2.65
C LEU A 63 -3.43 -23.89 3.96
N ILE A 64 -3.32 -22.78 4.69
CA ILE A 64 -2.60 -22.75 5.96
C ILE A 64 -3.39 -23.52 7.01
N ASN A 65 -2.80 -24.60 7.52
CA ASN A 65 -3.40 -25.48 8.50
C ASN A 65 -2.64 -25.41 9.84
N GLN A 66 -3.09 -26.21 10.80
CA GLN A 66 -2.54 -26.25 12.15
C GLN A 66 -1.05 -26.62 12.20
N SER A 67 -0.60 -27.55 11.36
CA SER A 67 0.81 -27.98 11.33
C SER A 67 1.74 -26.85 10.90
N HIS A 68 1.32 -26.02 9.95
CA HIS A 68 2.06 -24.82 9.55
C HIS A 68 2.16 -23.81 10.71
N ILE A 69 1.07 -23.60 11.45
CA ILE A 69 1.05 -22.68 12.61
C ILE A 69 1.99 -23.16 13.73
N ILE A 70 2.04 -24.47 13.97
CA ILE A 70 2.98 -25.06 14.94
C ILE A 70 4.42 -24.88 14.44
N ALA A 71 4.68 -25.13 13.16
CA ALA A 71 6.00 -25.03 12.58
C ALA A 71 6.55 -23.59 12.50
N LEU A 72 5.66 -22.58 12.44
CA LEU A 72 6.07 -21.16 12.53
C LEU A 72 6.74 -20.83 13.87
N GLY A 73 6.43 -21.56 14.95
CA GLY A 73 6.82 -21.16 16.29
C GLY A 73 6.17 -19.83 16.72
N PRO A 74 6.53 -19.29 17.90
CA PRO A 74 5.95 -18.06 18.43
C PRO A 74 6.19 -16.85 17.50
N LEU A 75 5.13 -16.14 17.15
CA LEU A 75 5.18 -14.91 16.35
C LEU A 75 4.96 -13.67 17.21
N ASP A 76 5.84 -12.68 17.07
CA ASP A 76 5.66 -11.38 17.72
C ASP A 76 4.58 -10.53 17.02
N LEU A 77 4.52 -10.59 15.68
CA LEU A 77 3.66 -9.75 14.86
C LEU A 77 3.20 -10.46 13.58
N VAL A 78 1.90 -10.39 13.30
CA VAL A 78 1.30 -10.76 12.02
C VAL A 78 0.82 -9.51 11.27
N VAL A 79 1.23 -9.34 10.01
CA VAL A 79 0.80 -8.23 9.16
C VAL A 79 0.00 -8.74 7.98
N CYS A 80 -1.18 -8.16 7.78
CA CYS A 80 -2.17 -8.63 6.82
C CYS A 80 -2.66 -7.49 5.92
N GLY A 81 -2.35 -7.54 4.63
CA GLY A 81 -3.06 -6.77 3.61
C GLY A 81 -3.86 -7.76 2.76
N PHE A 82 -5.18 -7.63 2.72
CA PHE A 82 -6.03 -8.54 1.95
C PHE A 82 -6.58 -7.84 0.69
N PRO A 83 -6.89 -8.58 -0.39
CA PRO A 83 -7.24 -7.97 -1.67
C PRO A 83 -8.46 -7.04 -1.56
N CYS A 84 -8.31 -5.80 -1.98
CA CYS A 84 -9.28 -4.71 -1.76
C CYS A 84 -10.33 -4.57 -2.86
N GLN A 85 -10.28 -5.37 -3.93
CA GLN A 85 -11.03 -5.13 -5.16
C GLN A 85 -12.55 -5.19 -4.97
N GLY A 86 -13.02 -5.99 -4.01
CA GLY A 86 -14.42 -6.04 -3.60
C GLY A 86 -14.89 -4.77 -2.87
N PHE A 87 -13.99 -4.06 -2.19
CA PHE A 87 -14.29 -2.84 -1.42
C PHE A 87 -13.91 -1.54 -2.13
N SER A 88 -13.09 -1.61 -3.17
CA SER A 88 -12.54 -0.43 -3.83
C SER A 88 -13.61 0.34 -4.60
N ARG A 89 -13.75 1.65 -4.32
CA ARG A 89 -14.60 2.58 -5.09
C ARG A 89 -14.15 2.73 -6.54
N ALA A 90 -12.88 2.46 -6.82
CA ALA A 90 -12.34 2.44 -8.17
C ALA A 90 -12.70 1.15 -8.92
N SER A 91 -13.34 0.17 -8.26
CA SER A 91 -13.87 -1.02 -8.92
C SER A 91 -15.32 -0.77 -9.35
N GLY A 92 -15.56 -0.71 -10.65
CA GLY A 92 -16.90 -0.60 -11.22
C GLY A 92 -17.76 -1.86 -11.02
N THR A 93 -17.17 -2.91 -10.46
CA THR A 93 -17.81 -4.19 -10.16
C THR A 93 -17.51 -4.60 -8.71
N ALA A 94 -17.36 -3.64 -7.80
CA ALA A 94 -17.18 -3.90 -6.37
C ALA A 94 -18.34 -4.77 -5.84
N LYS A 95 -18.00 -5.87 -5.17
CA LYS A 95 -18.99 -6.84 -4.62
C LYS A 95 -18.83 -7.08 -3.12
N GLY A 96 -17.99 -6.30 -2.45
CA GLY A 96 -17.69 -6.47 -1.03
C GLY A 96 -17.03 -7.81 -0.74
N LEU A 97 -17.45 -8.46 0.34
CA LEU A 97 -16.98 -9.79 0.74
C LEU A 97 -17.49 -10.90 -0.19
N ARG A 98 -18.44 -10.62 -1.08
CA ARG A 98 -18.87 -11.56 -2.12
C ARG A 98 -17.90 -11.62 -3.29
N ASP A 99 -16.94 -10.71 -3.39
CA ASP A 99 -15.81 -10.85 -4.32
C ASP A 99 -14.89 -11.97 -3.80
N PRO A 100 -14.67 -13.07 -4.54
CA PRO A 100 -13.84 -14.19 -4.08
C PRO A 100 -12.41 -13.79 -3.70
N ARG A 101 -11.89 -12.68 -4.24
CA ARG A 101 -10.57 -12.14 -3.91
C ARG A 101 -10.57 -11.47 -2.54
N THR A 102 -11.63 -10.70 -2.24
CA THR A 102 -11.77 -9.99 -0.96
C THR A 102 -12.31 -10.91 0.14
N ALA A 103 -13.05 -11.97 -0.20
CA ALA A 103 -13.54 -12.99 0.71
C ALA A 103 -12.43 -13.66 1.55
N VAL A 104 -11.19 -13.65 1.04
CA VAL A 104 -9.96 -14.09 1.74
C VAL A 104 -9.81 -13.43 3.12
N PHE A 105 -10.44 -12.27 3.35
CA PHE A 105 -10.59 -11.65 4.67
C PHE A 105 -10.96 -12.67 5.78
N VAL A 106 -11.94 -13.55 5.50
CA VAL A 106 -12.41 -14.54 6.48
C VAL A 106 -11.31 -15.54 6.82
N ASP A 107 -10.54 -15.98 5.83
CA ASP A 107 -9.43 -16.92 6.01
C ASP A 107 -8.30 -16.28 6.82
N VAL A 108 -7.97 -15.01 6.55
CA VAL A 108 -6.94 -14.28 7.30
C VAL A 108 -7.35 -14.06 8.75
N VAL A 109 -8.59 -13.67 9.03
CA VAL A 109 -9.11 -13.54 10.40
C VAL A 109 -9.04 -14.88 11.14
N ARG A 110 -9.46 -15.97 10.49
CA ARG A 110 -9.39 -17.32 11.06
C ARG A 110 -7.95 -17.73 11.37
N LEU A 111 -7.01 -17.39 10.48
CA LEU A 111 -5.59 -17.67 10.68
C LEU A 111 -5.03 -16.91 11.90
N VAL A 112 -5.24 -15.59 11.97
CA VAL A 112 -4.79 -14.77 13.11
C VAL A 112 -5.40 -15.27 14.42
N HIS A 113 -6.69 -15.61 14.42
CA HIS A 113 -7.34 -16.18 15.59
C HIS A 113 -6.69 -17.50 16.03
N ARG A 114 -6.36 -18.39 15.08
CA ARG A 114 -5.67 -19.66 15.37
C ARG A 114 -4.25 -19.43 15.91
N ILE A 115 -3.49 -18.50 15.32
CA ILE A 115 -2.16 -18.14 15.81
C ILE A 115 -2.23 -17.69 17.26
N ILE A 116 -3.12 -16.74 17.59
CA ILE A 116 -3.31 -16.24 18.97
C ILE A 116 -3.75 -17.36 19.91
N ARG A 117 -4.70 -18.20 19.50
CA ARG A 117 -5.17 -19.35 20.31
C ARG A 117 -4.06 -20.34 20.62
N HIS A 118 -3.13 -20.57 19.69
CA HIS A 118 -2.06 -21.57 19.85
C HIS A 118 -0.79 -21.03 20.48
N GLN A 119 -0.44 -19.77 20.22
CA GLN A 119 0.83 -19.18 20.61
C GLN A 119 0.70 -18.15 21.74
N GLY A 120 -0.52 -17.70 22.05
CA GLY A 120 -0.80 -16.70 23.06
C GLY A 120 -0.63 -15.27 22.53
N ASN A 121 0.21 -14.47 23.18
CA ASN A 121 0.40 -13.06 22.86
C ASN A 121 1.07 -12.89 21.49
N CYS A 122 0.30 -12.45 20.51
CA CYS A 122 0.78 -12.08 19.18
C CYS A 122 0.14 -10.76 18.77
N ALA A 123 0.96 -9.80 18.35
CA ALA A 123 0.45 -8.58 17.76
C ALA A 123 -0.06 -8.83 16.34
N TRP A 124 -1.03 -8.03 15.88
CA TRP A 124 -1.51 -8.08 14.52
C TRP A 124 -1.79 -6.69 13.96
N LEU A 125 -1.66 -6.56 12.66
CA LEU A 125 -2.00 -5.36 11.90
C LEU A 125 -2.70 -5.76 10.61
N PHE A 126 -3.92 -5.27 10.41
CA PHE A 126 -4.65 -5.37 9.15
C PHE A 126 -4.65 -4.01 8.43
N GLU A 127 -4.48 -4.02 7.12
CA GLU A 127 -4.64 -2.85 6.25
C GLU A 127 -5.62 -3.15 5.10
N ASN A 128 -6.47 -2.17 4.81
CA ASN A 128 -7.28 -2.15 3.59
C ASN A 128 -7.76 -0.73 3.25
N VAL A 129 -8.48 -0.58 2.13
CA VAL A 129 -9.27 0.62 1.83
C VAL A 129 -10.40 0.79 2.85
N ASP A 130 -10.78 2.04 3.12
CA ASP A 130 -11.97 2.35 3.91
C ASP A 130 -13.20 2.39 2.99
N ALA A 131 -14.10 1.42 3.18
CA ALA A 131 -15.37 1.32 2.45
C ALA A 131 -16.59 1.69 3.33
N SER A 132 -16.38 2.37 4.46
CA SER A 132 -17.45 2.75 5.38
C SER A 132 -18.52 3.66 4.77
N SER A 133 -18.15 4.43 3.73
CA SER A 133 -19.02 5.34 2.97
C SER A 133 -19.21 4.91 1.52
N HIS A 134 -18.98 3.62 1.20
CA HIS A 134 -19.09 3.11 -0.17
C HIS A 134 -20.49 3.40 -0.77
N PRO A 135 -20.59 3.80 -2.06
CA PRO A 135 -21.87 4.17 -2.68
C PRO A 135 -22.80 2.97 -2.86
N ASP A 136 -22.25 1.78 -3.11
CA ASP A 136 -23.02 0.54 -3.09
C ASP A 136 -23.41 0.19 -1.64
N LEU A 137 -24.72 0.12 -1.38
CA LEU A 137 -25.29 -0.11 -0.06
C LEU A 137 -24.82 -1.43 0.54
N GLN A 138 -24.77 -2.50 -0.26
CA GLN A 138 -24.43 -3.82 0.24
C GLN A 138 -22.94 -3.91 0.58
N VAL A 139 -22.06 -3.34 -0.27
CA VAL A 139 -20.62 -3.24 0.03
C VAL A 139 -20.38 -2.46 1.32
N ARG A 140 -21.10 -1.34 1.49
CA ARG A 140 -21.03 -0.49 2.68
C ARG A 140 -21.50 -1.23 3.95
N GLN A 141 -22.59 -1.97 3.85
CA GLN A 141 -23.13 -2.77 4.97
C GLN A 141 -22.13 -3.87 5.36
N GLU A 142 -21.64 -4.67 4.42
CA GLU A 142 -20.66 -5.72 4.70
C GLU A 142 -19.40 -5.17 5.37
N PHE A 143 -18.89 -4.02 4.91
CA PHE A 143 -17.73 -3.41 5.54
C PHE A 143 -18.03 -2.92 6.97
N ASN A 144 -19.14 -2.21 7.17
CA ASN A 144 -19.47 -1.64 8.49
C ASN A 144 -19.95 -2.67 9.51
N GLU A 145 -20.63 -3.73 9.07
CA GLU A 145 -21.20 -4.73 9.96
C GLU A 145 -20.24 -5.91 10.18
N VAL A 146 -19.58 -6.40 9.11
CA VAL A 146 -18.70 -7.57 9.20
C VAL A 146 -17.26 -7.16 9.51
N VAL A 147 -16.65 -6.32 8.66
CA VAL A 147 -15.22 -5.98 8.85
C VAL A 147 -15.01 -5.22 10.16
N LYS A 148 -15.79 -4.16 10.39
CA LYS A 148 -15.69 -3.42 11.67
C LYS A 148 -16.26 -4.18 12.86
N GLY A 149 -17.22 -5.09 12.65
CA GLY A 149 -17.71 -5.97 13.71
C GLY A 149 -16.64 -6.93 14.22
N VAL A 150 -15.77 -7.42 13.33
CA VAL A 150 -14.69 -8.37 13.66
C VAL A 150 -13.41 -7.67 14.10
N LEU A 151 -12.97 -6.64 13.39
CA LEU A 151 -11.68 -5.96 13.66
C LEU A 151 -11.81 -4.70 14.53
N GLY A 152 -13.03 -4.23 14.80
CA GLY A 152 -13.30 -2.95 15.45
C GLY A 152 -13.30 -1.76 14.47
N GLN A 153 -13.38 -0.55 15.02
CA GLN A 153 -13.51 0.68 14.19
C GLN A 153 -12.28 0.97 13.33
N GLY A 154 -11.09 0.58 13.79
CA GLY A 154 -9.83 0.93 13.14
C GLY A 154 -9.54 2.43 13.14
N CYS A 155 -8.44 2.80 12.49
CA CYS A 155 -8.05 4.17 12.22
C CYS A 155 -7.78 4.30 10.73
N ALA A 156 -8.49 5.21 10.05
CA ALA A 156 -8.25 5.51 8.65
C ALA A 156 -7.54 6.85 8.53
N PHE A 157 -6.45 6.89 7.76
CA PHE A 157 -5.71 8.12 7.51
C PHE A 157 -5.19 8.16 6.08
N ASP A 158 -4.93 9.37 5.58
CA ASP A 158 -4.36 9.59 4.25
C ASP A 158 -2.85 9.82 4.37
N ALA A 159 -2.06 8.99 3.71
CA ALA A 159 -0.59 9.11 3.73
C ALA A 159 -0.10 10.51 3.30
N VAL A 160 -0.88 11.25 2.49
CA VAL A 160 -0.52 12.61 2.08
C VAL A 160 -0.34 13.54 3.30
N ALA A 161 -1.11 13.31 4.37
CA ALA A 161 -1.11 14.14 5.58
C ALA A 161 0.21 14.01 6.36
N VAL A 162 0.89 12.88 6.20
CA VAL A 162 2.16 12.57 6.87
C VAL A 162 3.37 12.76 5.95
N GLY A 163 3.20 13.48 4.83
CA GLY A 163 4.29 13.84 3.91
C GLY A 163 4.42 12.96 2.67
N SER A 164 3.49 12.03 2.39
CA SER A 164 3.49 11.31 1.11
C SER A 164 3.24 12.25 -0.06
N TYR A 165 3.89 12.00 -1.20
CA TYR A 165 3.62 12.69 -2.46
C TYR A 165 2.37 12.15 -3.18
N ALA A 166 1.62 11.20 -2.61
CA ALA A 166 0.30 10.83 -3.11
C ALA A 166 -0.73 10.62 -2.01
N HIS A 167 -1.97 10.79 -2.43
CA HIS A 167 -3.13 10.34 -1.68
C HIS A 167 -3.12 8.81 -1.56
N ARG A 168 -3.20 8.36 -0.32
CA ARG A 168 -3.38 6.96 0.03
C ARG A 168 -4.15 6.86 1.33
N TYR A 169 -5.46 7.02 1.21
CA TYR A 169 -6.39 6.84 2.32
C TYR A 169 -6.63 5.35 2.59
N ARG A 170 -6.27 4.89 3.79
CA ARG A 170 -6.33 3.47 4.20
C ARG A 170 -6.76 3.31 5.64
N GLY A 171 -7.56 2.28 5.89
CA GLY A 171 -7.91 1.81 7.22
C GLY A 171 -6.85 0.85 7.75
N ILE A 172 -6.50 1.05 9.02
CA ILE A 172 -5.59 0.23 9.79
C ILE A 172 -6.33 -0.30 11.02
N TRP A 173 -6.22 -1.59 11.29
CA TRP A 173 -6.71 -2.23 12.51
C TRP A 173 -5.55 -2.94 13.19
N THR A 174 -5.41 -2.80 14.49
CA THR A 174 -4.32 -3.44 15.24
C THR A 174 -4.68 -3.62 16.71
N ASN A 175 -4.05 -4.59 17.37
CA ASN A 175 -4.01 -4.72 18.82
C ASN A 175 -2.71 -4.18 19.44
N LEU A 176 -1.81 -3.55 18.67
CA LEU A 176 -0.55 -3.00 19.18
C LEU A 176 -0.77 -1.86 20.18
N ILE A 177 -1.76 -1.03 19.93
CA ILE A 177 -2.15 0.10 20.77
C ILE A 177 -3.67 0.29 20.72
N PRO A 178 -4.28 0.91 21.75
CA PRO A 178 -5.69 1.29 21.69
C PRO A 178 -5.97 2.20 20.49
N THR A 179 -7.10 1.97 19.81
CA THR A 179 -7.49 2.75 18.62
C THR A 179 -7.56 4.25 18.89
N THR A 180 -8.01 4.66 20.09
CA THR A 180 -8.06 6.07 20.50
C THR A 180 -6.68 6.72 20.52
N LEU A 181 -5.67 6.01 21.03
CA LEU A 181 -4.28 6.46 21.01
C LEU A 181 -3.73 6.54 19.59
N LEU A 182 -4.06 5.56 18.73
CA LEU A 182 -3.65 5.59 17.32
C LEU A 182 -4.19 6.84 16.59
N HIS A 183 -5.47 7.16 16.78
CA HIS A 183 -6.08 8.39 16.23
C HIS A 183 -5.36 9.65 16.74
N GLU A 184 -5.08 9.72 18.04
CA GLU A 184 -4.37 10.86 18.62
C GLU A 184 -2.94 10.98 18.08
N MET A 185 -2.22 9.87 17.93
CA MET A 185 -0.86 9.88 17.37
C MET A 185 -0.86 10.34 15.91
N VAL A 186 -1.80 9.88 15.10
CA VAL A 186 -1.94 10.34 13.70
C VAL A 186 -2.17 11.86 13.68
N ALA A 187 -3.20 12.34 14.37
CA ALA A 187 -3.62 13.74 14.32
C ALA A 187 -2.59 14.71 14.94
N LYS A 188 -1.95 14.33 16.04
CA LYS A 188 -1.08 15.27 16.81
C LYS A 188 0.40 15.13 16.51
N ARG A 189 0.85 13.98 15.99
CA ARG A 189 2.28 13.67 15.86
C ARG A 189 2.73 13.36 14.45
N PHE A 190 1.89 12.69 13.65
CA PHE A 190 2.30 12.23 12.32
C PHE A 190 1.89 13.18 11.20
N GLU A 191 0.83 13.97 11.38
CA GLU A 191 0.49 15.05 10.47
C GLU A 191 1.62 16.10 10.44
N ALA A 192 2.50 15.96 9.44
CA ALA A 192 3.74 16.72 9.32
C ALA A 192 4.06 17.08 7.87
N ARG A 193 3.06 17.08 6.99
CA ARG A 193 3.25 17.47 5.58
C ARG A 193 3.74 18.93 5.50
N SER A 194 4.83 19.15 4.76
CA SER A 194 5.28 20.51 4.47
C SER A 194 4.29 21.23 3.54
N PRO A 195 3.93 22.50 3.82
CA PRO A 195 3.05 23.29 2.96
C PRO A 195 3.67 23.59 1.59
N THR A 196 5.01 23.52 1.47
CA THR A 196 5.74 23.77 0.22
C THR A 196 5.97 22.49 -0.60
N GLN A 197 5.57 21.33 -0.09
CA GLN A 197 5.82 20.05 -0.75
C GLN A 197 4.99 19.93 -2.03
N THR A 198 5.67 19.65 -3.15
CA THR A 198 5.04 19.46 -4.46
C THR A 198 5.49 18.18 -5.16
N VAL A 199 4.72 17.71 -6.14
CA VAL A 199 5.12 16.59 -6.99
C VAL A 199 6.46 16.83 -7.66
N GLN A 200 6.83 18.10 -7.93
CA GLN A 200 8.11 18.43 -8.57
C GLN A 200 9.32 17.90 -7.79
N ASP A 201 9.22 17.83 -6.46
CA ASP A 201 10.31 17.42 -5.56
C ASP A 201 10.73 15.94 -5.78
N VAL A 202 9.84 15.14 -6.39
CA VAL A 202 10.08 13.71 -6.67
C VAL A 202 10.10 13.37 -8.15
N LEU A 203 10.04 14.37 -9.04
CA LEU A 203 10.20 14.16 -10.47
C LEU A 203 11.68 14.11 -10.84
N GLY A 204 12.02 13.18 -11.75
CA GLY A 204 13.36 13.12 -12.32
C GLY A 204 13.71 14.35 -13.17
N PRO A 205 15.00 14.58 -13.47
CA PRO A 205 15.46 15.69 -14.30
C PRO A 205 14.71 15.79 -15.64
N GLY A 206 14.42 17.02 -16.08
CA GLY A 206 13.73 17.27 -17.36
C GLY A 206 12.21 17.06 -17.32
N ARG A 207 11.63 16.76 -16.15
CA ARG A 207 10.19 16.60 -15.96
C ARG A 207 9.62 17.76 -15.15
N LEU A 208 8.48 18.27 -15.60
CA LEU A 208 7.76 19.36 -14.91
C LEU A 208 6.41 18.89 -14.40
N ALA A 209 6.13 19.20 -13.13
CA ALA A 209 4.84 18.93 -12.50
C ALA A 209 3.72 19.68 -13.23
N LEU A 210 2.65 18.96 -13.56
CA LEU A 210 1.44 19.57 -14.11
C LEU A 210 0.78 20.49 -13.07
N ARG A 211 0.02 21.47 -13.57
CA ARG A 211 -0.85 22.30 -12.74
C ARG A 211 -2.14 21.57 -12.41
N ALA A 212 -2.63 21.71 -11.18
CA ALA A 212 -3.87 21.12 -10.73
C ALA A 212 -5.07 21.76 -11.44
N GLN A 213 -5.93 20.92 -12.02
CA GLN A 213 -7.13 21.36 -12.73
C GLN A 213 -8.37 21.46 -11.83
N HIS A 214 -8.30 20.89 -10.62
CA HIS A 214 -9.37 20.91 -9.62
C HIS A 214 -8.77 20.75 -8.21
N SER A 215 -9.54 21.17 -7.20
CA SER A 215 -9.15 21.07 -5.77
C SER A 215 -9.55 19.75 -5.11
N ARG A 216 -10.32 18.89 -5.80
CA ARG A 216 -10.82 17.61 -5.25
C ARG A 216 -9.71 16.63 -4.85
N ALA A 217 -9.89 15.96 -3.71
CA ALA A 217 -9.03 14.90 -3.20
C ALA A 217 -9.78 13.55 -3.11
N PRO A 218 -9.08 12.40 -3.22
CA PRO A 218 -9.65 11.06 -2.99
C PRO A 218 -9.96 10.77 -1.51
N GLY A 219 -9.33 11.49 -0.59
CA GLY A 219 -9.49 11.37 0.86
C GLY A 219 -9.83 12.71 1.53
N PRO A 220 -9.86 12.77 2.87
CA PRO A 220 -10.25 13.98 3.60
C PRO A 220 -9.23 15.12 3.51
N HIS A 221 -7.98 14.83 3.13
CA HIS A 221 -6.92 15.83 3.04
C HIS A 221 -6.87 16.42 1.64
N ALA A 222 -7.29 17.68 1.49
CA ALA A 222 -7.19 18.42 0.23
C ALA A 222 -5.88 19.23 0.20
N VAL A 223 -4.98 18.87 -0.72
CA VAL A 223 -3.69 19.56 -0.90
C VAL A 223 -3.56 20.27 -2.26
N LYS A 224 -4.57 20.14 -3.12
CA LYS A 224 -4.55 20.71 -4.47
C LYS A 224 -5.15 22.11 -4.48
N VAL A 225 -4.42 23.05 -5.08
CA VAL A 225 -4.90 24.41 -5.38
C VAL A 225 -5.01 24.56 -6.89
N VAL A 226 -6.18 24.94 -7.39
CA VAL A 226 -6.43 25.06 -8.84
C VAL A 226 -5.47 26.07 -9.45
N GLY A 227 -4.82 25.69 -10.55
CA GLY A 227 -3.84 26.52 -11.24
C GLY A 227 -2.42 26.38 -10.69
N GLU A 228 -2.20 25.89 -9.49
CA GLU A 228 -0.86 25.68 -8.92
C GLU A 228 -0.24 24.34 -9.33
N PRO A 229 1.09 24.16 -9.25
CA PRO A 229 1.72 22.86 -9.43
C PRO A 229 1.07 21.77 -8.54
N LEU A 230 0.97 20.56 -9.07
CA LEU A 230 0.39 19.44 -8.32
C LEU A 230 1.17 19.20 -7.02
N CYS A 231 0.47 19.23 -5.89
CA CYS A 231 1.08 18.95 -4.59
C CYS A 231 1.18 17.44 -4.28
N ALA A 232 0.26 16.65 -4.83
CA ALA A 232 0.25 15.19 -4.68
C ALA A 232 -0.39 14.48 -5.88
N PHE A 233 0.08 13.26 -6.16
CA PHE A 233 -0.56 12.33 -7.09
C PHE A 233 -1.90 11.82 -6.52
N ALA A 234 -2.87 11.57 -7.39
CA ALA A 234 -4.18 11.07 -7.00
C ALA A 234 -4.16 9.58 -6.57
N THR A 235 -3.29 8.79 -7.20
CA THR A 235 -3.03 7.38 -6.92
C THR A 235 -1.72 7.00 -7.65
N PHE A 236 -1.04 5.95 -7.18
CA PHE A 236 0.18 5.45 -7.79
C PHE A 236 -0.13 4.21 -8.62
N VAL A 237 -0.42 4.38 -9.92
CA VAL A 237 -0.41 3.24 -10.84
C VAL A 237 0.10 3.63 -12.22
N THR A 238 1.37 3.29 -12.48
CA THR A 238 2.01 3.34 -13.80
C THR A 238 2.16 1.91 -14.31
N TYR A 239 1.41 1.52 -15.34
CA TYR A 239 1.56 0.23 -16.03
C TYR A 239 1.25 0.42 -17.51
N ARG A 240 1.74 -0.46 -18.39
CA ARG A 240 1.51 -0.40 -19.84
C ARG A 240 0.01 -0.35 -20.18
N GLY A 241 -0.51 0.82 -20.56
CA GLY A 241 -1.93 1.07 -20.85
C GLY A 241 -2.72 1.78 -19.74
N SER A 242 -2.09 2.15 -18.62
CA SER A 242 -2.68 3.03 -17.59
C SER A 242 -2.74 4.49 -18.07
N HIS A 243 -3.57 5.33 -17.45
CA HIS A 243 -3.56 6.78 -17.77
C HIS A 243 -2.20 7.45 -17.52
N ALA A 244 -1.36 6.84 -16.67
CA ALA A 244 -0.02 7.30 -16.34
C ALA A 244 1.06 6.68 -17.25
N TYR A 245 0.68 5.97 -18.31
CA TYR A 245 1.59 5.37 -19.29
C TYR A 245 0.99 5.42 -20.70
N VAL A 246 1.67 6.02 -21.67
CA VAL A 246 1.25 6.05 -23.08
C VAL A 246 2.34 5.42 -23.94
N ALA A 247 2.05 4.25 -24.54
CA ALA A 247 3.02 3.55 -25.39
C ALA A 247 3.48 4.45 -26.55
N GLY A 248 4.81 4.60 -26.69
CA GLY A 248 5.42 5.46 -27.72
C GLY A 248 5.62 6.93 -27.31
N LYS A 249 5.28 7.31 -26.07
CA LYS A 249 5.70 8.57 -25.43
C LYS A 249 6.47 8.22 -24.15
N GLU A 250 7.68 8.75 -24.00
CA GLU A 250 8.55 8.46 -22.85
C GLU A 250 7.83 8.59 -21.51
N ASP A 251 8.04 7.58 -20.66
CA ASP A 251 7.31 7.23 -19.43
C ASP A 251 7.07 8.42 -18.49
N SER A 252 6.00 9.16 -18.75
CA SER A 252 5.56 10.26 -17.90
C SER A 252 4.42 9.77 -17.04
N PRO A 253 4.57 9.65 -15.70
CA PRO A 253 3.40 9.55 -14.85
C PRO A 253 2.48 10.71 -15.22
N ALA A 254 1.16 10.50 -15.21
CA ALA A 254 0.13 11.42 -15.70
C ALA A 254 0.17 12.87 -15.12
N ALA A 255 1.15 13.18 -14.28
CA ALA A 255 1.46 14.46 -13.66
C ALA A 255 2.73 15.14 -14.19
N ALA A 256 3.41 14.66 -15.25
CA ALA A 256 4.64 15.24 -15.77
C ALA A 256 4.61 15.52 -17.29
N LYS A 257 5.21 16.65 -17.73
CA LYS A 257 5.59 16.90 -19.14
C LYS A 257 7.11 16.76 -19.30
N VAL A 258 7.55 16.20 -20.43
CA VAL A 258 8.97 16.15 -20.83
C VAL A 258 9.37 17.49 -21.44
N ALA A 259 10.45 18.09 -20.93
CA ALA A 259 11.11 19.23 -21.58
C ALA A 259 11.85 18.73 -22.83
N GLN A 260 11.59 19.33 -23.99
CA GLN A 260 12.16 18.88 -25.27
C GLN A 260 13.71 18.88 -25.24
N GLY A 261 14.36 17.77 -25.64
CA GLY A 261 15.71 17.80 -26.21
C GLY A 261 16.85 16.92 -25.66
N ARG A 262 16.64 15.82 -24.91
CA ARG A 262 17.75 14.91 -24.52
C ARG A 262 17.35 13.42 -24.49
N PRO A 263 18.29 12.47 -24.74
CA PRO A 263 17.99 11.05 -24.87
C PRO A 263 17.73 10.36 -23.51
N PRO A 264 17.06 9.19 -23.49
CA PRO A 264 16.49 8.62 -22.28
C PRO A 264 17.51 7.81 -21.44
N PRO A 265 17.40 7.79 -20.11
CA PRO A 265 17.95 6.72 -19.28
C PRO A 265 17.00 5.51 -19.15
N ASP A 266 17.63 4.34 -19.03
CA ASP A 266 17.20 2.94 -19.17
C ASP A 266 16.58 2.32 -17.87
N PRO A 267 16.12 1.05 -17.89
CA PRO A 267 14.75 0.59 -18.12
C PRO A 267 13.89 0.58 -16.85
N ASP A 268 12.65 1.01 -17.05
CA ASP A 268 11.54 1.00 -16.11
C ASP A 268 11.20 -0.43 -15.64
N TRP A 269 11.16 -0.64 -14.32
CA TRP A 269 10.73 -1.91 -13.71
C TRP A 269 9.22 -2.18 -13.89
N SER A 270 8.48 -1.29 -14.57
CA SER A 270 7.08 -1.47 -14.97
C SER A 270 6.83 -2.62 -15.96
N VAL A 271 7.87 -3.20 -16.55
CA VAL A 271 7.75 -4.38 -17.44
C VAL A 271 7.33 -5.64 -16.66
N VAL A 272 7.49 -5.67 -15.33
CA VAL A 272 7.24 -6.85 -14.49
C VAL A 272 6.01 -6.64 -13.60
N GLU A 273 4.83 -6.48 -14.21
CA GLU A 273 3.46 -6.57 -13.65
C GLU A 273 3.23 -6.34 -12.12
N LEU A 274 3.89 -5.37 -11.50
CA LEU A 274 3.72 -5.03 -10.09
C LEU A 274 2.66 -3.94 -9.89
N GLY A 275 1.92 -4.02 -8.78
CA GLY A 275 1.32 -2.82 -8.21
C GLY A 275 2.46 -1.83 -7.88
N ALA A 276 2.38 -0.62 -8.42
CA ALA A 276 3.49 0.34 -8.44
C ALA A 276 4.17 0.53 -7.06
N VAL A 277 5.48 0.36 -7.01
CA VAL A 277 6.30 0.69 -5.85
C VAL A 277 6.94 2.06 -6.12
N LEU A 278 6.57 3.08 -5.36
CA LEU A 278 7.27 4.37 -5.45
C LEU A 278 8.48 4.33 -4.53
N VAL A 279 9.66 4.49 -5.13
CA VAL A 279 10.93 4.68 -4.43
C VAL A 279 11.37 6.13 -4.52
N GLN A 280 12.00 6.64 -3.46
CA GLN A 280 12.67 7.93 -3.40
C GLN A 280 14.13 7.69 -3.03
N ARG A 281 15.05 8.56 -3.45
CA ARG A 281 16.44 8.55 -3.00
C ARG A 281 16.63 9.56 -1.88
N ASP A 282 17.36 9.19 -0.83
CA ASP A 282 17.75 10.14 0.20
C ASP A 282 18.94 11.00 -0.26
N ASP A 283 19.39 11.93 0.58
CA ASP A 283 20.53 12.82 0.32
C ASP A 283 21.85 12.08 0.08
N GLN A 284 21.90 10.79 0.44
CA GLN A 284 23.04 9.89 0.22
C GLN A 284 22.85 9.01 -1.02
N GLY A 285 21.80 9.26 -1.81
CA GLY A 285 21.46 8.52 -3.03
C GLY A 285 20.82 7.15 -2.80
N ARG A 286 20.45 6.80 -1.55
CA ARG A 286 19.91 5.47 -1.21
C ARG A 286 18.42 5.39 -1.49
N GLU A 287 17.99 4.37 -2.22
CA GLU A 287 16.58 4.18 -2.59
C GLU A 287 15.73 3.59 -1.44
N PHE A 288 14.67 4.29 -1.07
CA PHE A 288 13.69 3.91 -0.08
C PHE A 288 12.27 3.90 -0.63
N VAL A 289 11.46 2.91 -0.24
CA VAL A 289 10.08 2.85 -0.71
C VAL A 289 9.23 3.84 0.08
N ILE A 290 8.59 4.77 -0.62
CA ILE A 290 7.64 5.74 -0.05
C ILE A 290 6.19 5.31 -0.23
N ALA A 291 5.88 4.42 -1.16
CA ALA A 291 4.55 3.81 -1.26
C ALA A 291 4.58 2.45 -1.99
N TYR A 292 3.73 1.53 -1.54
CA TYR A 292 3.45 0.27 -2.25
C TYR A 292 2.01 0.30 -2.75
N ALA A 293 1.74 0.44 -4.05
CA ALA A 293 0.38 0.28 -4.57
C ALA A 293 -0.01 -1.20 -4.59
N SER A 294 -1.13 -1.54 -3.95
CA SER A 294 -1.76 -2.85 -4.09
C SER A 294 -2.48 -2.90 -5.44
N ARG A 295 -2.44 -4.04 -6.13
CA ARG A 295 -3.07 -4.26 -7.45
C ARG A 295 -4.57 -3.91 -7.41
N SER A 296 -4.94 -2.75 -7.95
CA SER A 296 -6.19 -2.60 -8.70
C SER A 296 -5.85 -2.59 -10.19
N ASN A 297 -5.65 -3.78 -10.77
CA ASN A 297 -5.51 -3.95 -12.22
C ASN A 297 -6.87 -3.75 -12.90
N ASN A 298 -7.32 -2.50 -13.06
CA ASN A 298 -8.39 -2.25 -14.02
C ASN A 298 -8.30 -0.88 -14.68
N ARG A 299 -8.96 -0.81 -15.84
CA ARG A 299 -9.37 0.37 -16.60
C ARG A 299 -10.14 1.40 -15.76
N THR A 300 -10.34 1.17 -14.47
CA THR A 300 -11.45 1.70 -13.66
C THR A 300 -11.02 2.72 -12.61
N GLU A 301 -9.72 3.05 -12.53
CA GLU A 301 -9.30 4.37 -12.04
C GLU A 301 -9.89 5.52 -12.88
N ARG A 302 -10.45 5.23 -14.06
CA ARG A 302 -11.30 6.15 -14.85
C ARG A 302 -12.62 6.51 -14.15
N ASN A 303 -13.08 5.70 -13.20
CA ASN A 303 -14.40 5.80 -12.56
C ASN A 303 -14.34 6.32 -11.12
N TYR A 304 -13.29 7.06 -10.72
CA TYR A 304 -13.41 7.88 -9.51
C TYR A 304 -14.68 8.73 -9.66
N SER A 305 -15.72 8.42 -8.89
CA SER A 305 -17.02 9.12 -8.90
C SER A 305 -16.86 10.62 -8.62
N ASN A 306 -15.70 11.03 -8.10
CA ASN A 306 -15.29 12.42 -7.96
C ASN A 306 -14.98 13.12 -9.31
N TYR A 307 -15.21 12.48 -10.47
CA TYR A 307 -15.10 13.10 -11.80
C TYR A 307 -16.37 12.99 -12.65
N GLN A 308 -17.45 12.38 -12.16
CA GLN A 308 -18.75 12.36 -12.86
C GLN A 308 -19.70 13.40 -12.25
N ALA A 309 -19.52 14.65 -12.66
CA ALA A 309 -20.60 15.65 -12.70
C ALA A 309 -20.16 16.74 -13.68
N GLY A 310 -20.80 16.77 -14.85
CA GLY A 310 -20.44 17.63 -15.96
C GLY A 310 -20.84 17.04 -17.32
N ARG A 311 -22.11 16.62 -17.44
CA ARG A 311 -22.87 16.94 -18.66
C ARG A 311 -23.87 18.00 -18.26
#